data_AF-A0A3D2XBG5-F1
#
_entry.id   AF-A0A3D2XBG5-F1
#
_cell.length_a   1.000
_cell.length_b   1.000
_cell.length_c   1.000
_cell.angle_alpha   90.00
_cell.angle_beta   90.00
_cell.angle_gamma   90.00
#
_symmetry.space_group_name_H-M   'P 1'
#
loop_
_entity.id
_entity.type
_entity.pdbx_description
1 polymer ?
#
loop_
_entity_poly.entity_id
_entity_poly.type
_entity_poly.pdbx_seq_one_letter_code
_entity_poly.pdbx_strand_id
1 'polypeptide(L)'
;MTYQEACNEIMQLEQEVQVLKQRKFREEQVIEIKKKELEKYTDDLYREHYDVKQLEKNSIGTLLKKISGNYQKEYEKETKEYLAAKAKYDEFNIMIEDLHSEVSRYQNEIFRKEQEIKRKKQDLRNNYPEGMEIAQKEEELRKKLYSQKKELEEAITATHRVFELASNAMEQYKSAKSWATYDTFFKGGLVSDLIKYDKIDNAAASISQLQSATDRMNKELKDVKTAFDSNINHIDGSTRFFDIAFDNIFTDWSVRDKLSSNVDELSRYCSKVEALLASLRNEKRSIEQQILQ
;
A
#
# COMPACT_ATOMS: atom_id res chain seq x y z
N MET A 1 -19.52 -22.79 26.43
CA MET A 1 -19.65 -22.36 25.04
C MET A 1 -18.54 -23.03 24.26
N THR A 2 -18.85 -23.67 23.14
CA THR A 2 -17.87 -24.29 22.25
C THR A 2 -17.24 -23.25 21.31
N TYR A 3 -16.10 -23.56 20.69
CA TYR A 3 -15.46 -22.68 19.70
C TYR A 3 -16.43 -22.33 18.55
N GLN A 4 -17.17 -23.33 18.05
CA GLN A 4 -18.15 -23.13 16.99
C GLN A 4 -19.31 -22.22 17.42
N GLU A 5 -19.80 -22.37 18.67
CA GLU A 5 -20.81 -21.46 19.22
C GLU A 5 -20.29 -20.03 19.30
N ALA A 6 -19.07 -19.81 19.77
CA ALA A 6 -18.46 -18.49 19.85
C ALA A 6 -18.26 -17.84 18.45
N CYS A 7 -17.82 -18.64 17.46
CA CYS A 7 -17.76 -18.20 16.06
C CYS A 7 -19.13 -17.80 15.51
N ASN A 8 -20.17 -18.61 15.80
CA ASN A 8 -21.53 -18.33 15.35
C ASN A 8 -22.09 -17.04 15.98
N GLU A 9 -21.83 -16.79 17.27
CA GLU A 9 -22.21 -15.54 17.93
C GLU A 9 -21.55 -14.31 17.29
N ILE A 10 -20.25 -14.40 16.97
CA ILE A 10 -19.54 -13.32 16.27
C ILE A 10 -20.16 -13.08 14.89
N MET A 11 -20.46 -14.16 14.14
CA MET A 11 -21.09 -14.06 12.83
C MET A 11 -22.48 -13.41 12.90
N GLN A 12 -23.29 -13.75 13.91
CA GLN A 12 -24.59 -13.12 14.13
C GLN A 12 -24.44 -11.62 14.44
N LEU A 13 -23.52 -11.25 15.33
CA LEU A 13 -23.25 -9.84 15.63
C LEU A 13 -22.77 -9.07 14.39
N GLU A 14 -21.94 -9.67 13.54
CA GLU A 14 -21.50 -9.06 12.28
C GLU A 14 -22.69 -8.83 11.33
N GLN A 15 -23.59 -9.80 11.20
CA GLN A 15 -24.80 -9.65 10.39
C GLN A 15 -25.72 -8.54 10.94
N GLU A 16 -25.91 -8.48 12.26
CA GLU A 16 -26.67 -7.41 12.91
C GLU A 16 -26.07 -6.02 12.63
N VAL A 17 -24.74 -5.88 12.75
CA VAL A 17 -24.03 -4.64 12.41
C VAL A 17 -24.27 -4.25 10.95
N GLN A 18 -24.24 -5.20 10.02
CA GLN A 18 -24.55 -4.91 8.60
C GLN A 18 -25.98 -4.43 8.40
N VAL A 19 -26.95 -5.07 9.05
CA VAL A 19 -28.37 -4.63 9.00
C VAL A 19 -28.53 -3.23 9.58
N LEU A 20 -27.89 -2.94 10.71
CA LEU A 20 -27.92 -1.61 11.33
C LEU A 20 -27.28 -0.55 10.43
N LYS A 21 -26.15 -0.85 9.78
CA LYS A 21 -25.50 0.04 8.81
C LYS A 21 -26.43 0.35 7.63
N GLN A 22 -27.14 -0.65 7.11
CA GLN A 22 -28.12 -0.44 6.04
C GLN A 22 -29.31 0.40 6.49
N ARG A 23 -29.85 0.15 7.68
CA ARG A 23 -30.94 0.96 8.26
C ARG A 23 -30.53 2.41 8.46
N LYS A 24 -29.38 2.63 9.10
CA LYS A 24 -28.78 3.95 9.28
C LYS A 24 -28.65 4.70 7.94
N PHE A 25 -28.10 4.04 6.92
CA PHE A 25 -27.94 4.63 5.60
C PHE A 25 -29.28 5.03 4.97
N ARG A 26 -30.33 4.21 5.12
CA ARG A 26 -31.68 4.55 4.64
C ARG A 26 -32.24 5.78 5.34
N GLU A 27 -32.12 5.87 6.67
CA GLU A 27 -32.59 7.05 7.41
C GLU A 27 -31.81 8.31 7.00
N GLU A 28 -30.49 8.21 6.81
CA GLU A 28 -29.68 9.31 6.29
C GLU A 28 -30.17 9.77 4.90
N GLN A 29 -30.56 8.85 4.02
CA GLN A 29 -31.17 9.22 2.73
C GLN A 29 -32.53 9.91 2.90
N VAL A 30 -33.36 9.45 3.84
CA VAL A 30 -34.67 10.08 4.12
C VAL A 30 -34.47 11.50 4.67
N ILE A 31 -33.50 11.71 5.55
CA ILE A 31 -33.14 13.06 6.05
C ILE A 31 -32.81 13.99 4.89
N GLU A 32 -31.97 13.54 3.94
CA GLU A 32 -31.58 14.38 2.79
C GLU A 32 -32.77 14.71 1.88
N ILE A 33 -33.71 13.79 1.70
CA ILE A 33 -34.97 14.07 0.99
C ILE A 33 -35.80 15.10 1.76
N LYS A 34 -35.97 14.91 3.08
CA LYS A 34 -36.77 15.79 3.93
C LYS A 34 -36.21 17.20 4.04
N LYS A 35 -34.87 17.35 4.07
CA LYS A 35 -34.21 18.66 4.02
C LYS A 35 -34.51 19.42 2.73
N LYS A 36 -34.45 18.74 1.58
CA LYS A 36 -34.83 19.35 0.29
C LYS A 36 -36.31 19.72 0.22
N GLU A 37 -37.19 18.95 0.85
CA GLU A 37 -38.60 19.31 0.99
C GLU A 37 -38.78 20.54 1.90
N LEU A 38 -38.04 20.59 3.02
CA LEU A 38 -38.04 21.71 3.97
C LEU A 38 -37.59 23.04 3.33
N GLU A 39 -36.61 23.03 2.42
CA GLU A 39 -36.18 24.22 1.68
C GLU A 39 -37.36 24.90 0.97
N LYS A 40 -38.25 24.13 0.34
CA LYS A 40 -39.44 24.67 -0.34
C LYS A 40 -40.40 25.34 0.63
N TYR A 41 -40.66 24.69 1.77
CA TYR A 41 -41.54 25.25 2.81
C TYR A 41 -40.91 26.47 3.50
N THR A 42 -39.59 26.55 3.54
CA THR A 42 -38.86 27.71 4.04
C THR A 42 -39.07 28.91 3.13
N ASP A 43 -38.97 28.72 1.81
CA ASP A 43 -39.25 29.77 0.82
C ASP A 43 -40.71 30.25 0.90
N ASP A 44 -41.66 29.31 0.99
CA ASP A 44 -43.08 29.61 1.18
C ASP A 44 -43.29 30.45 2.46
N LEU A 45 -42.72 30.01 3.58
CA LEU A 45 -42.82 30.72 4.85
C LEU A 45 -42.29 32.15 4.78
N TYR A 46 -41.16 32.38 4.09
CA TYR A 46 -40.59 33.71 3.91
C TYR A 46 -41.46 34.62 3.06
N ARG A 47 -42.06 34.08 1.99
CA ARG A 47 -43.00 34.81 1.12
C ARG A 47 -44.25 35.22 1.89
N GLU A 48 -44.94 34.27 2.52
CA GLU A 48 -46.16 34.56 3.28
C GLU A 48 -45.89 35.54 4.43
N HIS A 49 -44.74 35.40 5.10
CA HIS A 49 -44.32 36.36 6.13
C HIS A 49 -44.09 37.78 5.56
N TYR A 50 -43.52 37.89 4.36
CA TYR A 50 -43.31 39.17 3.70
C TYR A 50 -44.63 39.84 3.31
N ASP A 51 -45.60 39.08 2.79
CA ASP A 51 -46.91 39.60 2.38
C ASP A 51 -47.70 40.14 3.59
N VAL A 52 -47.69 39.42 4.72
CA VAL A 52 -48.21 39.91 6.00
C VAL A 52 -47.51 41.21 6.43
N LYS A 53 -46.17 41.27 6.33
CA LYS A 53 -45.38 42.48 6.69
C LYS A 53 -45.63 43.67 5.77
N GLN A 54 -45.89 43.44 4.49
CA GLN A 54 -46.24 44.47 3.53
C GLN A 54 -47.62 45.05 3.81
N LEU A 55 -48.60 44.20 4.14
CA LEU A 55 -49.91 44.65 4.60
C LEU A 55 -49.77 45.51 5.87
N GLU A 56 -48.98 45.10 6.86
CA GLU A 56 -48.73 45.91 8.08
C GLU A 56 -48.14 47.30 7.77
N LYS A 57 -47.21 47.42 6.80
CA LYS A 57 -46.53 48.68 6.45
C LYS A 57 -47.39 49.60 5.57
N ASN A 58 -48.05 49.07 4.56
CA ASN A 58 -48.84 49.85 3.58
C ASN A 58 -50.20 50.29 4.15
N SER A 59 -50.64 49.62 5.21
CA SER A 59 -51.79 49.97 6.04
C SER A 59 -51.63 51.38 6.62
N ILE A 60 -50.51 51.72 7.28
CA ILE A 60 -50.35 53.02 8.00
C ILE A 60 -50.41 54.24 7.06
N GLY A 61 -49.88 54.15 5.84
CA GLY A 61 -49.78 55.29 4.91
C GLY A 61 -51.03 55.58 4.07
N THR A 62 -51.89 54.58 3.85
CA THR A 62 -53.01 54.67 2.88
C THR A 62 -54.39 54.62 3.55
N LEU A 63 -54.45 54.32 4.85
CA LEU A 63 -55.61 53.83 5.60
C LEU A 63 -56.79 54.77 5.84
N LEU A 64 -56.64 56.09 5.77
CA LEU A 64 -57.73 56.95 6.27
C LEU A 64 -58.95 57.07 5.34
N LYS A 65 -58.92 56.56 4.10
CA LYS A 65 -59.97 56.91 3.11
C LYS A 65 -60.76 55.80 2.42
N LYS A 66 -60.43 54.49 2.54
CA LYS A 66 -61.17 53.42 1.81
C LYS A 66 -61.32 52.02 2.47
N ILE A 67 -60.78 51.75 3.67
CA ILE A 67 -60.08 50.47 3.90
C ILE A 67 -60.65 49.45 4.94
N SER A 68 -61.63 49.76 5.80
CA SER A 68 -61.92 48.87 6.96
C SER A 68 -62.34 47.41 6.65
N GLY A 69 -63.07 47.13 5.57
CA GLY A 69 -63.65 45.79 5.33
C GLY A 69 -62.78 44.84 4.48
N ASN A 70 -62.20 45.33 3.39
CA ASN A 70 -61.43 44.48 2.46
C ASN A 70 -60.01 44.19 2.99
N TYR A 71 -59.37 45.14 3.67
CA TYR A 71 -58.07 44.93 4.27
C TYR A 71 -58.10 43.88 5.38
N GLN A 72 -59.13 43.89 6.22
CA GLN A 72 -59.27 42.92 7.30
C GLN A 72 -59.35 41.49 6.74
N LYS A 73 -60.12 41.28 5.66
CA LYS A 73 -60.22 39.99 4.97
C LYS A 73 -58.89 39.54 4.35
N GLU A 74 -58.18 40.46 3.70
CA GLU A 74 -56.89 40.14 3.08
C GLU A 74 -55.84 39.80 4.14
N TYR A 75 -55.74 40.60 5.21
CA TYR A 75 -54.83 40.35 6.33
C TYR A 75 -55.11 39.01 7.01
N GLU A 76 -56.38 38.67 7.23
CA GLU A 76 -56.77 37.36 7.79
C GLU A 76 -56.38 36.20 6.86
N LYS A 77 -56.52 36.37 5.54
CA LYS A 77 -56.11 35.36 4.54
C LYS A 77 -54.60 35.14 4.58
N GLU A 78 -53.81 36.19 4.43
CA GLU A 78 -52.34 36.09 4.40
C GLU A 78 -51.78 35.57 5.75
N THR A 79 -52.39 35.98 6.88
CA THR A 79 -52.02 35.44 8.19
C THR A 79 -52.31 33.95 8.29
N LYS A 80 -53.42 33.48 7.72
CA LYS A 80 -53.76 32.05 7.71
C LYS A 80 -52.80 31.25 6.81
N GLU A 81 -52.42 31.79 5.66
CA GLU A 81 -51.44 31.19 4.75
C GLU A 81 -50.05 31.11 5.41
N TYR A 82 -49.61 32.18 6.07
CA TYR A 82 -48.39 32.19 6.89
C TYR A 82 -48.41 31.13 8.02
N LEU A 83 -49.50 31.05 8.79
CA LEU A 83 -49.62 30.07 9.88
C LEU A 83 -49.60 28.63 9.36
N ALA A 84 -50.21 28.37 8.20
CA ALA A 84 -50.17 27.06 7.56
C ALA A 84 -48.76 26.69 7.08
N ALA A 85 -48.05 27.63 6.44
CA ALA A 85 -46.65 27.44 6.03
C ALA A 85 -45.74 27.19 7.24
N LYS A 86 -45.93 27.94 8.32
CA LYS A 86 -45.18 27.77 9.57
C LYS A 86 -45.42 26.41 10.20
N ALA A 87 -46.67 25.97 10.28
CA ALA A 87 -46.99 24.65 10.83
C ALA A 87 -46.32 23.52 10.03
N LYS A 88 -46.26 23.64 8.69
CA LYS A 88 -45.55 22.68 7.83
C LYS A 88 -44.04 22.72 8.03
N TYR A 89 -43.46 23.91 8.12
CA TYR A 89 -42.04 24.08 8.42
C TYR A 89 -41.67 23.45 9.77
N ASP A 90 -42.44 23.73 10.82
CA ASP A 90 -42.21 23.18 12.17
C ASP A 90 -42.36 21.65 12.18
N GLU A 91 -43.38 21.10 11.50
CA GLU A 91 -43.60 19.66 11.35
C GLU A 91 -42.39 18.94 10.74
N PHE A 92 -41.82 19.49 9.66
CA PHE A 92 -40.67 18.89 8.98
C PHE A 92 -39.38 18.97 9.80
N ASN A 93 -39.17 20.07 10.54
CA ASN A 93 -38.03 20.17 11.44
C ASN A 93 -38.07 19.10 12.52
N ILE A 94 -39.24 18.89 13.14
CA ILE A 94 -39.43 17.83 14.14
C ILE A 94 -39.13 16.46 13.52
N MET A 95 -39.66 16.16 12.32
CA MET A 95 -39.36 14.89 11.64
C MET A 95 -37.86 14.70 11.36
N ILE A 96 -37.15 15.75 10.94
CA ILE A 96 -35.72 15.68 10.67
C ILE A 96 -34.93 15.48 11.97
N GLU A 97 -35.31 16.13 13.05
CA GLU A 97 -34.72 15.95 14.38
C GLU A 97 -34.91 14.52 14.91
N ASP A 98 -36.12 13.96 14.74
CA ASP A 98 -36.43 12.57 15.11
C ASP A 98 -35.57 11.59 14.30
N LEU A 99 -35.46 11.78 12.98
CA LEU A 99 -34.60 10.96 12.13
C LEU A 99 -33.13 11.07 12.51
N HIS A 100 -32.65 12.27 12.84
CA HIS A 100 -31.28 12.46 13.33
C HIS A 100 -31.02 11.72 14.65
N SER A 101 -32.01 11.70 15.53
CA SER A 101 -31.96 10.94 16.79
C SER A 101 -31.89 9.43 16.53
N GLU A 102 -32.66 8.93 15.56
CA GLU A 102 -32.63 7.54 15.10
C GLU A 102 -31.28 7.14 14.49
N VAL A 103 -30.72 7.98 13.61
CA VAL A 103 -29.37 7.78 13.05
C VAL A 103 -28.33 7.72 14.17
N SER A 104 -28.41 8.63 15.14
CA SER A 104 -27.51 8.65 16.30
C SER A 104 -27.64 7.39 17.16
N ARG A 105 -28.86 6.86 17.31
CA ARG A 105 -29.11 5.57 17.99
C ARG A 105 -28.41 4.42 17.25
N TYR A 106 -28.60 4.31 15.94
CA TYR A 106 -27.95 3.28 15.14
C TYR A 106 -26.43 3.39 15.18
N GLN A 107 -25.87 4.60 15.11
CA GLN A 107 -24.43 4.84 15.22
C GLN A 107 -23.87 4.30 16.54
N ASN A 108 -24.53 4.60 17.66
CA ASN A 108 -24.12 4.13 18.98
C ASN A 108 -24.22 2.60 19.11
N GLU A 109 -25.29 2.01 18.57
CA GLU A 109 -25.49 0.55 18.61
C GLU A 109 -24.44 -0.19 17.77
N ILE A 110 -24.18 0.29 16.54
CA ILE A 110 -23.11 -0.22 15.67
C ILE A 110 -21.77 -0.18 16.40
N PHE A 111 -21.42 0.97 16.99
CA PHE A 111 -20.16 1.12 17.71
C PHE A 111 -20.02 0.12 18.86
N ARG A 112 -21.08 -0.05 19.67
CA ARG A 112 -21.08 -1.01 20.78
C ARG A 112 -20.89 -2.45 20.30
N LYS A 113 -21.63 -2.87 19.28
CA LYS A 113 -21.53 -4.22 18.72
C LYS A 113 -20.16 -4.46 18.07
N GLU A 114 -19.60 -3.49 17.37
CA GLU A 114 -18.24 -3.59 16.81
C GLU A 114 -17.16 -3.78 17.91
N GLN A 115 -17.30 -3.08 19.04
CA GLN A 115 -16.42 -3.30 20.20
C GLN A 115 -16.62 -4.68 20.83
N GLU A 116 -17.85 -5.17 20.90
CA GLU A 116 -18.15 -6.52 21.38
C GLU A 116 -17.56 -7.61 20.48
N ILE A 117 -17.75 -7.48 19.16
CA ILE A 117 -17.13 -8.37 18.16
C ILE A 117 -15.62 -8.41 18.34
N LYS A 118 -14.98 -7.24 18.50
CA LYS A 118 -13.53 -7.16 18.71
C LYS A 118 -13.09 -7.92 19.96
N ARG A 119 -13.81 -7.75 21.07
CA ARG A 119 -13.52 -8.48 22.33
C ARG A 119 -13.71 -9.98 22.17
N LYS A 120 -14.82 -10.41 21.56
CA LYS A 120 -15.11 -11.84 21.32
C LYS A 120 -14.09 -12.48 20.38
N LYS A 121 -13.65 -11.80 19.32
CA LYS A 121 -12.57 -12.30 18.45
C LYS A 121 -11.24 -12.47 19.21
N GLN A 122 -10.92 -11.54 20.10
CA GLN A 122 -9.72 -11.65 20.93
C GLN A 122 -9.82 -12.78 21.95
N ASP A 123 -10.99 -12.98 22.56
CA ASP A 123 -11.29 -14.12 23.42
C ASP A 123 -11.15 -15.45 22.68
N LEU A 124 -11.73 -15.52 21.47
CA LEU A 124 -11.65 -16.68 20.58
C LEU A 124 -10.20 -17.06 20.27
N ARG A 125 -9.36 -16.06 19.97
CA ARG A 125 -7.93 -16.23 19.69
C ARG A 125 -7.14 -16.71 20.91
N ASN A 126 -7.48 -16.24 22.10
CA ASN A 126 -6.62 -16.38 23.28
C ASN A 126 -7.08 -17.41 24.29
N ASN A 127 -8.34 -17.85 24.26
CA ASN A 127 -8.94 -18.69 25.30
C ASN A 127 -9.52 -20.00 24.78
N TYR A 128 -9.54 -20.23 23.46
CA TYR A 128 -9.96 -21.48 22.85
C TYR A 128 -8.77 -22.22 22.21
N PRO A 129 -8.66 -23.55 22.36
CA PRO A 129 -7.57 -24.34 21.77
C PRO A 129 -7.41 -24.12 20.27
N GLU A 130 -8.51 -24.11 19.51
CA GLU A 130 -8.51 -23.92 18.05
C GLU A 130 -8.00 -22.53 17.66
N GLY A 131 -8.43 -21.50 18.40
CA GLY A 131 -7.97 -20.13 18.19
C GLY A 131 -6.49 -19.92 18.54
N MET A 132 -6.02 -20.57 19.62
CA MET A 132 -4.61 -20.59 19.98
C MET A 132 -3.75 -21.29 18.91
N GLU A 133 -4.22 -22.42 18.38
CA GLU A 133 -3.52 -23.16 17.33
C GLU A 133 -3.40 -22.32 16.05
N ILE A 134 -4.47 -21.64 15.64
CA ILE A 134 -4.44 -20.70 14.51
C ILE A 134 -3.45 -19.57 14.78
N ALA A 135 -3.51 -18.94 15.96
CA ALA A 135 -2.61 -17.86 16.33
C ALA A 135 -1.13 -18.29 16.36
N GLN A 136 -0.86 -19.52 16.79
CA GLN A 136 0.48 -20.11 16.76
C GLN A 136 0.96 -20.31 15.32
N LYS A 137 0.13 -20.89 14.44
CA LYS A 137 0.45 -21.06 13.03
C LYS A 137 0.70 -19.74 12.31
N GLU A 138 -0.11 -18.71 12.60
CA GLU A 138 0.10 -17.35 12.08
C GLU A 138 1.44 -16.77 12.53
N GLU A 139 1.79 -16.93 13.80
CA GLU A 139 3.07 -16.46 14.33
C GLU A 139 4.27 -17.22 13.75
N GLU A 140 4.16 -18.54 13.58
CA GLU A 140 5.17 -19.37 12.92
C GLU A 140 5.37 -18.96 11.46
N LEU A 141 4.28 -18.76 10.71
CA LEU A 141 4.33 -18.26 9.34
C LEU A 141 5.00 -16.89 9.29
N ARG A 142 4.62 -15.98 10.18
CA ARG A 142 5.20 -14.63 10.25
C ARG A 142 6.70 -14.68 10.53
N LYS A 143 7.14 -15.52 11.48
CA LYS A 143 8.58 -15.76 11.73
C LYS A 143 9.29 -16.29 10.50
N LYS A 144 8.68 -17.24 9.77
CA LYS A 144 9.23 -17.78 8.52
C LYS A 144 9.40 -16.67 7.47
N LEU A 145 8.37 -15.85 7.25
CA LEU A 145 8.41 -14.73 6.30
C LEU A 145 9.48 -13.69 6.65
N TYR A 146 9.61 -13.32 7.93
CA TYR A 146 10.68 -12.41 8.36
C TYR A 146 12.07 -13.00 8.18
N SER A 147 12.24 -14.30 8.47
CA SER A 147 13.51 -15.00 8.21
C SER A 147 13.84 -14.98 6.72
N GLN A 148 12.88 -15.33 5.86
CA GLN A 148 13.04 -15.30 4.41
C GLN A 148 13.40 -13.90 3.89
N LYS A 149 12.73 -12.86 4.39
CA LYS A 149 13.06 -11.48 4.06
C LYS A 149 14.51 -11.14 4.41
N LYS A 150 14.96 -11.54 5.60
CA LYS A 150 16.33 -11.30 6.07
C LYS A 150 17.36 -11.98 5.16
N GLU A 151 17.16 -13.25 4.83
CA GLU A 151 18.07 -13.97 3.92
C GLU A 151 18.10 -13.33 2.52
N LEU A 152 16.96 -12.86 2.01
CA LEU A 152 16.91 -12.14 0.73
C LEU A 152 17.66 -10.80 0.78
N GLU A 153 17.60 -10.07 1.89
CA GLU A 153 18.33 -8.81 2.07
C GLU A 153 19.85 -9.02 2.09
N GLU A 154 20.30 -10.08 2.76
CA GLU A 154 21.71 -10.49 2.78
C GLU A 154 22.18 -10.91 1.37
N ALA A 155 21.39 -11.74 0.67
CA ALA A 155 21.68 -12.14 -0.70
C ALA A 155 21.69 -10.97 -1.69
N ILE A 156 20.74 -10.04 -1.59
CA ILE A 156 20.72 -8.81 -2.41
C ILE A 156 21.98 -7.99 -2.18
N THR A 157 22.39 -7.83 -0.92
CA THR A 157 23.59 -7.06 -0.56
C THR A 157 24.85 -7.70 -1.14
N ALA A 158 25.02 -9.01 -0.98
CA ALA A 158 26.16 -9.74 -1.52
C ALA A 158 26.17 -9.75 -3.06
N THR A 159 25.01 -9.94 -3.70
CA THR A 159 24.85 -9.89 -5.17
C THR A 159 25.16 -8.51 -5.72
N HIS A 160 24.74 -7.45 -5.03
CA HIS A 160 25.05 -6.07 -5.42
C HIS A 160 26.55 -5.79 -5.34
N ARG A 161 27.22 -6.26 -4.28
CA ARG A 161 28.67 -6.13 -4.13
C ARG A 161 29.44 -6.81 -5.26
N VAL A 162 28.99 -7.98 -5.68
CA VAL A 162 29.52 -8.70 -6.84
C VAL A 162 29.33 -7.89 -8.12
N PHE A 163 28.13 -7.33 -8.33
CA PHE A 163 27.82 -6.51 -9.50
C PHE A 163 28.74 -5.29 -9.62
N GLU A 164 28.97 -4.58 -8.50
CA GLU A 164 29.89 -3.44 -8.46
C GLU A 164 31.32 -3.85 -8.81
N LEU A 165 31.83 -4.92 -8.20
CA LEU A 165 33.20 -5.40 -8.45
C LEU A 165 33.40 -5.87 -9.89
N ALA A 166 32.43 -6.61 -10.44
CA ALA A 166 32.48 -7.09 -11.81
C ALA A 166 32.40 -5.93 -12.82
N SER A 167 31.56 -4.93 -12.54
CA SER A 167 31.45 -3.71 -13.37
C SER A 167 32.73 -2.88 -13.34
N ASN A 168 33.31 -2.67 -12.16
CA ASN A 168 34.60 -1.97 -12.00
C ASN A 168 35.73 -2.71 -12.72
N ALA A 169 35.81 -4.04 -12.57
CA ALA A 169 36.78 -4.85 -13.31
C ALA A 169 36.59 -4.68 -14.82
N MET A 170 35.34 -4.72 -15.32
CA MET A 170 35.05 -4.53 -16.74
C MET A 170 35.48 -3.16 -17.27
N GLU A 171 35.30 -2.08 -16.48
CA GLU A 171 35.80 -0.75 -16.84
C GLU A 171 37.33 -0.71 -16.91
N GLN A 172 38.03 -1.27 -15.92
CA GLN A 172 39.50 -1.34 -15.91
C GLN A 172 40.05 -2.12 -17.12
N TYR A 173 39.41 -3.23 -17.49
CA TYR A 173 39.77 -4.01 -18.67
C TYR A 173 39.51 -3.27 -19.99
N LYS A 174 38.38 -2.55 -20.11
CA LYS A 174 38.09 -1.70 -21.29
C LYS A 174 39.12 -0.57 -21.41
N SER A 175 39.48 0.07 -20.30
CA SER A 175 40.53 1.09 -20.28
C SER A 175 41.89 0.48 -20.67
N ALA A 176 42.29 -0.64 -20.07
CA ALA A 176 43.56 -1.31 -20.41
C ALA A 176 43.65 -1.70 -21.90
N LYS A 177 42.56 -2.18 -22.51
CA LYS A 177 42.48 -2.47 -23.96
C LYS A 177 42.66 -1.20 -24.80
N SER A 178 42.06 -0.08 -24.39
CA SER A 178 42.23 1.22 -25.07
C SER A 178 43.68 1.72 -25.03
N TRP A 179 44.41 1.47 -23.93
CA TRP A 179 45.82 1.82 -23.78
C TRP A 179 46.75 0.87 -24.56
N ALA A 180 46.47 -0.44 -24.56
CA ALA A 180 47.23 -1.43 -25.33
C ALA A 180 47.12 -1.19 -26.85
N THR A 181 46.00 -0.65 -27.32
CA THR A 181 45.82 -0.27 -28.73
C THR A 181 46.67 0.95 -29.10
N TYR A 182 46.94 1.84 -28.14
CA TYR A 182 47.78 3.03 -28.29
C TYR A 182 49.30 2.69 -28.31
N ASP A 183 49.70 1.61 -27.64
CA ASP A 183 51.10 1.15 -27.50
C ASP A 183 51.70 0.57 -28.80
N THR A 184 50.89 0.36 -29.84
CA THR A 184 51.35 -0.11 -31.16
C THR A 184 52.13 0.95 -31.94
N PHE A 185 52.18 2.22 -31.49
CA PHE A 185 52.93 3.30 -32.14
C PHE A 185 54.21 3.75 -31.42
N PHE A 186 54.46 3.36 -30.16
CA PHE A 186 55.70 3.73 -29.45
C PHE A 186 56.59 2.50 -29.25
N LYS A 187 57.50 2.30 -30.22
CA LYS A 187 58.61 1.34 -30.16
C LYS A 187 59.29 1.36 -28.79
N GLY A 188 59.24 0.22 -28.10
CA GLY A 188 60.16 -0.27 -27.06
C GLY A 188 60.96 0.77 -26.27
N GLY A 189 60.53 1.05 -25.04
CA GLY A 189 61.33 1.75 -24.04
C GLY A 189 60.84 1.43 -22.63
N LEU A 190 61.77 1.40 -21.67
CA LEU A 190 61.66 1.03 -20.24
C LEU A 190 60.44 1.58 -19.46
N VAL A 191 59.66 2.51 -20.00
CA VAL A 191 58.43 3.06 -19.41
C VAL A 191 57.19 2.16 -19.69
N SER A 192 57.20 1.36 -20.77
CA SER A 192 56.14 0.38 -21.10
C SER A 192 56.02 -0.71 -20.02
N ASP A 193 57.14 -1.15 -19.46
CA ASP A 193 57.19 -2.33 -18.61
C ASP A 193 56.66 -2.03 -17.20
N LEU A 194 57.01 -0.87 -16.62
CA LEU A 194 56.51 -0.45 -15.30
C LEU A 194 54.99 -0.22 -15.27
N ILE A 195 54.42 0.34 -16.34
CA ILE A 195 52.97 0.55 -16.45
C ILE A 195 52.23 -0.79 -16.67
N LYS A 196 52.86 -1.76 -17.35
CA LYS A 196 52.29 -3.11 -17.53
C LYS A 196 52.21 -3.89 -16.22
N TYR A 197 53.22 -3.84 -15.35
CA TYR A 197 53.17 -4.55 -14.07
C TYR A 197 52.11 -3.99 -13.11
N ASP A 198 52.03 -2.66 -12.95
CA ASP A 198 51.03 -2.04 -12.06
C ASP A 198 49.58 -2.31 -12.53
N LYS A 199 49.32 -2.30 -13.84
CA LYS A 199 47.98 -2.61 -14.38
C LYS A 199 47.61 -4.09 -14.25
N ILE A 200 48.57 -5.00 -14.37
CA ILE A 200 48.35 -6.44 -14.20
C ILE A 200 48.12 -6.78 -12.73
N ASP A 201 48.90 -6.19 -11.81
CA ASP A 201 48.76 -6.42 -10.37
C ASP A 201 47.42 -5.85 -9.85
N ASN A 202 47.02 -4.67 -10.32
CA ASN A 202 45.70 -4.09 -10.01
C ASN A 202 44.53 -4.93 -10.56
N ALA A 203 44.71 -5.54 -11.73
CA ALA A 203 43.73 -6.48 -12.28
C ALA A 203 43.66 -7.76 -11.43
N ALA A 204 44.80 -8.34 -11.04
CA ALA A 204 44.86 -9.51 -10.15
C ALA A 204 44.19 -9.26 -8.79
N ALA A 205 44.41 -8.08 -8.19
CA ALA A 205 43.74 -7.68 -6.95
C ALA A 205 42.21 -7.56 -7.14
N SER A 206 41.76 -6.98 -8.26
CA SER A 206 40.33 -6.84 -8.58
C SER A 206 39.65 -8.20 -8.75
N ILE A 207 40.34 -9.16 -9.37
CA ILE A 207 39.88 -10.54 -9.54
C ILE A 207 39.72 -11.24 -8.20
N SER A 208 40.73 -11.13 -7.34
CA SER A 208 40.71 -11.75 -6.02
C SER A 208 39.55 -11.21 -5.16
N GLN A 209 39.30 -9.90 -5.21
CA GLN A 209 38.14 -9.30 -4.54
C GLN A 209 36.82 -9.79 -5.11
N LEU A 210 36.72 -9.90 -6.44
CA LEU A 210 35.52 -10.40 -7.10
C LEU A 210 35.23 -11.87 -6.72
N GLN A 211 36.27 -12.70 -6.64
CA GLN A 211 36.15 -14.09 -6.22
C GLN A 211 35.62 -14.18 -4.78
N SER A 212 36.22 -13.43 -3.84
CA SER A 212 35.76 -13.43 -2.45
C SER A 212 34.32 -12.93 -2.30
N ALA A 213 33.92 -11.90 -3.04
CA ALA A 213 32.54 -11.41 -3.04
C ALA A 213 31.57 -12.44 -3.63
N THR A 214 32.01 -13.17 -4.66
CA THR A 214 31.23 -14.24 -5.30
C THR A 214 31.01 -15.41 -4.35
N ASP A 215 32.05 -15.83 -3.62
CA ASP A 215 31.93 -16.88 -2.59
C ASP A 215 30.93 -16.48 -1.50
N ARG A 216 30.97 -15.22 -1.08
CA ARG A 216 30.01 -14.69 -0.12
C ARG A 216 28.59 -14.69 -0.68
N MET A 217 28.39 -14.21 -1.90
CA MET A 217 27.09 -14.23 -2.59
C MET A 217 26.53 -15.66 -2.65
N ASN A 218 27.36 -16.65 -3.01
CA ASN A 218 26.94 -18.05 -3.08
C ASN A 218 26.48 -18.60 -1.72
N LYS A 219 27.16 -18.19 -0.63
CA LYS A 219 26.74 -18.54 0.72
C LYS A 219 25.35 -17.97 1.02
N GLU A 220 25.12 -16.69 0.78
CA GLU A 220 23.80 -16.09 1.07
C GLU A 220 22.69 -16.68 0.18
N LEU A 221 22.98 -16.99 -1.08
CA LEU A 221 22.01 -17.66 -1.97
C LEU A 221 21.63 -19.05 -1.48
N LYS A 222 22.57 -19.76 -0.84
CA LYS A 222 22.30 -21.06 -0.20
C LYS A 222 21.42 -20.90 1.04
N ASP A 223 21.64 -19.83 1.82
CA ASP A 223 20.82 -19.53 2.99
C ASP A 223 19.40 -19.13 2.57
N VAL A 224 19.24 -18.37 1.48
CA VAL A 224 17.94 -18.15 0.80
C VAL A 224 17.30 -19.47 0.38
N LYS A 225 18.03 -20.35 -0.33
CA LYS A 225 17.46 -21.66 -0.74
C LYS A 225 16.99 -22.49 0.45
N THR A 226 17.69 -22.40 1.59
CA THR A 226 17.33 -23.09 2.82
C THR A 226 16.09 -22.48 3.46
N ALA A 227 15.98 -21.14 3.50
CA ALA A 227 14.85 -20.44 4.10
C ALA A 227 13.52 -20.59 3.32
N PHE A 228 13.58 -20.85 2.02
CA PHE A 228 12.39 -20.97 1.16
C PHE A 228 11.82 -22.40 1.07
N ASP A 229 12.43 -23.38 1.73
CA ASP A 229 12.26 -24.82 1.48
C ASP A 229 12.54 -25.18 0.00
N SER A 230 13.17 -26.33 -0.23
CA SER A 230 13.69 -26.77 -1.54
C SER A 230 12.64 -26.97 -2.66
N ASN A 231 11.37 -26.62 -2.44
CA ASN A 231 10.26 -26.84 -3.37
C ASN A 231 9.94 -25.64 -4.28
N ILE A 232 10.67 -24.52 -4.17
CA ILE A 232 10.50 -23.39 -5.08
C ILE A 232 11.47 -23.53 -6.26
N ASN A 233 10.95 -24.12 -7.34
CA ASN A 233 11.63 -24.38 -8.61
C ASN A 233 12.16 -23.13 -9.35
N HIS A 234 11.95 -21.91 -8.82
CA HIS A 234 12.33 -20.67 -9.50
C HIS A 234 13.79 -20.26 -9.30
N ILE A 235 14.45 -20.71 -8.22
CA ILE A 235 15.87 -20.34 -7.96
C ILE A 235 16.85 -21.42 -8.47
N ASP A 236 16.40 -22.66 -8.62
CA ASP A 236 17.27 -23.82 -8.90
C ASP A 236 18.00 -23.75 -10.26
N GLY A 237 17.38 -23.13 -11.26
CA GLY A 237 18.00 -22.90 -12.57
C GLY A 237 19.15 -21.88 -12.56
N SER A 238 19.15 -20.98 -11.58
CA SER A 238 20.20 -19.95 -11.46
C SER A 238 21.46 -20.53 -10.82
N THR A 239 21.33 -21.34 -9.76
CA THR A 239 22.45 -21.94 -9.03
C THR A 239 23.33 -22.84 -9.91
N ARG A 240 22.74 -23.78 -10.65
CA ARG A 240 23.49 -24.69 -11.55
C ARG A 240 24.20 -23.95 -12.68
N PHE A 241 23.61 -22.84 -13.13
CA PHE A 241 24.21 -21.99 -14.15
C PHE A 241 25.37 -21.14 -13.62
N PHE A 242 25.37 -20.80 -12.33
CA PHE A 242 26.49 -20.13 -11.69
C PHE A 242 27.68 -21.06 -11.55
N ASP A 243 27.51 -22.28 -11.04
CA ASP A 243 28.58 -23.28 -10.93
C ASP A 243 29.31 -23.47 -12.29
N ILE A 244 28.55 -23.59 -13.37
CA ILE A 244 29.08 -23.78 -14.74
C ILE A 244 29.70 -22.50 -15.31
N ALA A 245 29.18 -21.32 -14.98
CA ALA A 245 29.73 -20.06 -15.49
C ALA A 245 31.06 -19.72 -14.83
N PHE A 246 31.20 -19.97 -13.53
CA PHE A 246 32.37 -19.59 -12.75
C PHE A 246 33.54 -20.54 -12.89
N ASP A 247 33.29 -21.85 -12.93
CA ASP A 247 34.34 -22.84 -13.17
C ASP A 247 35.04 -22.57 -14.51
N ASN A 248 34.31 -22.04 -15.51
CA ASN A 248 34.94 -21.69 -16.78
C ASN A 248 35.68 -20.35 -16.71
N ILE A 249 35.08 -19.29 -16.14
CA ILE A 249 35.69 -17.93 -16.11
C ILE A 249 37.00 -17.91 -15.32
N PHE A 250 37.02 -18.45 -14.09
CA PHE A 250 38.22 -18.35 -13.24
C PHE A 250 39.31 -19.35 -13.62
N THR A 251 38.93 -20.52 -14.15
CA THR A 251 39.90 -21.50 -14.65
C THR A 251 40.56 -21.01 -15.93
N ASP A 252 39.81 -20.39 -16.86
CA ASP A 252 40.38 -19.78 -18.06
C ASP A 252 41.24 -18.52 -17.75
N TRP A 253 40.94 -17.78 -16.68
CA TRP A 253 41.74 -16.62 -16.25
C TRP A 253 43.11 -16.97 -15.70
N SER A 254 43.27 -18.18 -15.14
CA SER A 254 44.56 -18.69 -14.67
C SER A 254 45.60 -18.85 -15.80
N VAL A 255 45.14 -18.82 -17.06
CA VAL A 255 45.96 -18.91 -18.26
C VAL A 255 46.14 -17.51 -18.85
N ARG A 256 47.36 -16.99 -18.76
CA ARG A 256 47.76 -15.58 -18.98
C ARG A 256 47.50 -14.99 -20.38
N ASP A 257 47.05 -15.80 -21.35
CA ASP A 257 47.09 -15.47 -22.80
C ASP A 257 45.72 -15.12 -23.45
N LYS A 258 44.62 -14.92 -22.70
CA LYS A 258 43.26 -14.72 -23.27
C LYS A 258 42.55 -13.41 -22.87
N LEU A 259 43.23 -12.26 -22.93
CA LEU A 259 42.68 -10.98 -22.46
C LEU A 259 41.34 -10.55 -23.11
N SER A 260 41.09 -10.90 -24.38
CA SER A 260 39.84 -10.55 -25.08
C SER A 260 38.66 -11.47 -24.76
N SER A 261 38.90 -12.77 -24.51
CA SER A 261 37.85 -13.74 -24.11
C SER A 261 37.26 -13.37 -22.75
N ASN A 262 38.13 -12.92 -21.84
CA ASN A 262 37.79 -12.62 -20.46
C ASN A 262 36.83 -11.41 -20.34
N VAL A 263 36.86 -10.46 -21.28
CA VAL A 263 35.93 -9.30 -21.28
C VAL A 263 34.51 -9.71 -21.63
N ASP A 264 34.34 -10.56 -22.65
CA ASP A 264 33.02 -11.05 -23.07
C ASP A 264 32.42 -12.00 -22.03
N GLU A 265 33.26 -12.76 -21.35
CA GLU A 265 32.89 -13.59 -20.20
C GLU A 265 32.47 -12.76 -18.97
N LEU A 266 33.24 -11.73 -18.63
CA LEU A 266 32.92 -10.81 -17.53
C LEU A 266 31.65 -10.01 -17.82
N SER A 267 31.44 -9.58 -19.07
CA SER A 267 30.20 -8.92 -19.49
C SER A 267 28.99 -9.85 -19.35
N ARG A 268 29.11 -11.10 -19.80
CA ARG A 268 28.05 -12.11 -19.60
C ARG A 268 27.80 -12.34 -18.12
N TYR A 269 28.84 -12.36 -17.30
CA TYR A 269 28.71 -12.51 -15.86
C TYR A 269 27.94 -11.35 -15.21
N CYS A 270 28.28 -10.09 -15.52
CA CYS A 270 27.55 -8.92 -15.03
C CYS A 270 26.05 -8.98 -15.34
N SER A 271 25.68 -9.33 -16.59
CA SER A 271 24.27 -9.46 -16.98
C SER A 271 23.53 -10.54 -16.18
N LYS A 272 24.19 -11.64 -15.84
CA LYS A 272 23.61 -12.71 -15.00
C LYS A 272 23.39 -12.25 -13.56
N VAL A 273 24.37 -11.55 -12.99
CA VAL A 273 24.29 -10.99 -11.63
C VAL A 273 23.17 -9.94 -11.55
N GLU A 274 23.04 -9.10 -12.57
CA GLU A 274 21.97 -8.11 -12.67
C GLU A 274 20.58 -8.78 -12.73
N ALA A 275 20.42 -9.81 -13.56
CA ALA A 275 19.19 -10.59 -13.64
C ALA A 275 18.84 -11.27 -12.30
N LEU A 276 19.83 -11.84 -11.62
CA LEU A 276 19.66 -12.41 -10.27
C LEU A 276 19.22 -11.34 -9.27
N LEU A 277 19.87 -10.19 -9.26
CA LEU A 277 19.53 -9.07 -8.37
C LEU A 277 18.08 -8.61 -8.58
N ALA A 278 17.63 -8.54 -9.84
CA ALA A 278 16.24 -8.24 -10.16
C ALA A 278 15.28 -9.31 -9.62
N SER A 279 15.61 -10.59 -9.79
CA SER A 279 14.81 -11.70 -9.27
C SER A 279 14.71 -11.68 -7.73
N LEU A 280 15.82 -11.51 -7.02
CA LEU A 280 15.84 -11.43 -5.56
C LEU A 280 15.00 -10.24 -5.03
N ARG A 281 15.07 -9.09 -5.72
CA ARG A 281 14.27 -7.91 -5.38
C ARG A 281 12.77 -8.14 -5.58
N ASN A 282 12.39 -8.85 -6.64
CA ASN A 282 11.00 -9.21 -6.89
C ASN A 282 10.47 -10.18 -5.82
N GLU A 283 11.26 -11.19 -5.45
CA GLU A 283 10.89 -12.12 -4.38
C GLU A 283 10.74 -11.40 -3.04
N LYS A 284 11.66 -10.49 -2.71
CA LYS A 284 11.56 -9.66 -1.49
C LYS A 284 10.26 -8.87 -1.46
N ARG A 285 9.85 -8.25 -2.57
CA ARG A 285 8.58 -7.51 -2.64
C ARG A 285 7.37 -8.43 -2.42
N SER A 286 7.41 -9.65 -2.95
CA SER A 286 6.37 -10.66 -2.72
C SER A 286 6.23 -10.99 -1.23
N ILE A 287 7.35 -11.25 -0.56
CA ILE A 287 7.37 -11.52 0.88
C ILE A 287 6.91 -10.30 1.69
N GLU A 288 7.31 -9.09 1.31
CA GLU A 288 6.86 -7.87 1.98
C GLU A 288 5.35 -7.66 1.87
N GLN A 289 4.73 -8.04 0.74
CA GLN A 289 3.28 -8.02 0.60
C GLN A 289 2.61 -9.06 1.49
N GLN A 290 3.18 -10.27 1.60
CA GLN A 290 2.66 -11.33 2.48
C GLN A 290 2.76 -10.97 3.97
N ILE A 291 3.79 -10.20 4.38
CA ILE A 291 3.94 -9.72 5.76
C ILE A 291 2.90 -8.64 6.13
N LEU A 292 2.41 -7.88 5.14
CA LEU A 292 1.44 -6.80 5.34
C LEU A 292 -0.03 -7.29 5.35
N GLN A 293 -0.28 -8.51 4.88
CA GLN A 293 -1.59 -9.18 4.93
C GLN A 293 -1.81 -9.84 6.28
#